data_AF-L0DFK8-F1
#
_entry.id   AF-L0DFK8-F1
#
_cell.length_a   1.000
_cell.length_b   1.000
_cell.length_c   1.000
_cell.angle_alpha   90.00
_cell.angle_beta   90.00
_cell.angle_gamma   90.00
#
_symmetry.space_group_name_H-M   'P 1'
#
loop_
_entity.id
_entity.type
_entity.pdbx_description
1 polymer ?
#
loop_
_entity_poly.entity_id
_entity_poly.type
_entity_poly.pdbx_seq_one_letter_code
_entity_poly.pdbx_strand_id
1 'polypeptide(L)'
;MGFLLTVAIVVGVPALALGLFRGVSPELARGEWPESWRTLTPARIWQFGGIIALITLLFAAASGNPRESAFLLFLAALIVVAFFLWAWQREFLFLMGLRDDAFPGQYDKLIWAFLLIMMAPVGLWFFRAYRLAHWPEPKPEMARSHTVSDLF
;
A
#
# COMPACT_ATOMS: atom_id res chain seq x y z
N MET A 1 0.87 16.09 29.78
CA MET A 1 -0.45 15.53 29.43
C MET A 1 -0.68 15.41 27.92
N GLY A 2 -0.15 16.29 27.07
CA GLY A 2 -0.29 16.21 25.61
C GLY A 2 0.22 14.90 24.98
N PHE A 3 1.44 14.46 25.31
CA PHE A 3 2.05 13.26 24.73
C PHE A 3 1.22 11.97 24.88
N LEU A 4 0.67 11.71 26.07
CA LEU A 4 -0.19 10.53 26.30
C LEU A 4 -1.49 10.62 25.51
N LEU A 5 -2.00 11.83 25.32
CA LEU A 5 -3.20 12.09 24.53
C LEU A 5 -2.92 11.91 23.04
N THR A 6 -1.75 12.33 22.55
CA THR A 6 -1.29 12.07 21.18
C THR A 6 -1.07 10.59 20.92
N VAL A 7 -0.44 9.85 21.84
CA VAL A 7 -0.29 8.38 21.73
C VAL A 7 -1.66 7.70 21.79
N ALA A 8 -2.54 8.14 22.68
CA ALA A 8 -3.92 7.63 22.74
C ALA A 8 -4.73 7.96 21.49
N ILE A 9 -4.47 9.06 20.78
CA ILE A 9 -5.11 9.36 19.50
C ILE A 9 -4.47 8.52 18.38
N VAL A 10 -3.15 8.47 18.30
CA VAL A 10 -2.41 7.76 17.23
C VAL A 10 -2.62 6.25 17.31
N VAL A 11 -2.75 5.68 18.51
CA VAL A 11 -3.03 4.25 18.70
C VAL A 11 -4.52 4.00 18.87
N GLY A 12 -5.20 4.85 19.63
CA GLY A 12 -6.61 4.67 19.98
C GLY A 12 -7.56 5.03 18.86
N VAL A 13 -7.28 5.97 17.95
CA VAL A 13 -8.15 6.22 16.78
C VAL A 13 -8.08 5.06 15.78
N PRO A 14 -6.92 4.49 15.43
CA PRO A 14 -6.86 3.27 14.63
C PRO A 14 -7.46 2.06 15.36
N ALA A 15 -7.22 1.91 16.67
CA ALA A 15 -7.78 0.81 17.46
C ALA A 15 -9.30 0.95 17.66
N LEU A 16 -9.84 2.17 17.80
CA LEU A 16 -11.27 2.46 17.81
C LEU A 16 -11.87 2.32 16.42
N ALA A 17 -11.17 2.73 15.36
CA ALA A 17 -11.65 2.52 13.99
C ALA A 17 -11.76 1.02 13.69
N LEU A 18 -10.74 0.22 14.08
CA LEU A 18 -10.75 -1.23 13.98
C LEU A 18 -11.77 -1.89 14.94
N GLY A 19 -11.95 -1.33 16.14
CA GLY A 19 -12.87 -1.83 17.16
C GLY A 19 -14.34 -1.52 16.85
N LEU A 20 -14.65 -0.31 16.38
CA LEU A 20 -15.95 0.10 15.84
C LEU A 20 -16.25 -0.67 14.56
N PHE A 21 -15.27 -0.92 13.69
CA PHE A 21 -15.44 -1.84 12.55
C PHE A 21 -15.85 -3.25 13.01
N ARG A 22 -15.29 -3.74 14.11
CA ARG A 22 -15.65 -5.03 14.70
C ARG A 22 -17.01 -5.02 15.42
N GLY A 23 -17.40 -3.89 16.01
CA GLY A 23 -18.65 -3.75 16.76
C GLY A 23 -19.89 -3.42 15.91
N VAL A 24 -19.72 -2.69 14.81
CA VAL A 24 -20.82 -2.23 13.93
C VAL A 24 -21.22 -3.32 12.92
N SER A 25 -20.38 -4.34 12.70
CA SER A 25 -20.65 -5.43 11.76
C SER A 25 -20.32 -6.79 12.37
N PRO A 26 -21.19 -7.33 13.25
CA PRO A 26 -21.07 -8.71 13.77
C PRO A 26 -21.13 -9.79 12.67
N GLU A 27 -21.45 -9.40 11.44
CA GLU A 27 -21.40 -10.23 10.22
C GLU A 27 -19.95 -10.46 9.72
N LEU A 28 -19.04 -9.50 9.90
CA LEU A 28 -17.62 -9.63 9.53
C LEU A 28 -16.85 -10.61 10.44
N ALA A 29 -17.28 -10.77 11.70
CA ALA A 29 -16.72 -11.75 12.63
C ALA A 29 -17.10 -13.20 12.27
N ARG A 30 -18.14 -13.40 11.45
CA ARG A 30 -18.57 -14.70 10.93
C ARG A 30 -17.85 -15.12 9.64
N GLY A 31 -16.92 -14.32 9.13
CA GLY A 31 -16.11 -14.65 7.95
C GLY A 31 -16.77 -14.31 6.60
N GLU A 32 -17.95 -13.70 6.61
CA GLU A 32 -18.66 -13.26 5.41
C GLU A 32 -18.26 -11.83 5.07
N TRP A 33 -17.06 -11.68 4.50
CA TRP A 33 -16.63 -10.40 3.96
C TRP A 33 -17.50 -10.04 2.73
N PRO A 34 -17.98 -8.79 2.60
CA PRO A 34 -18.64 -8.33 1.39
C PRO A 34 -17.78 -8.62 0.16
N GLU A 35 -18.36 -9.07 -0.96
CA GLU A 35 -17.58 -9.36 -2.17
C GLU A 35 -16.70 -8.19 -2.63
N SER A 36 -17.17 -6.95 -2.42
CA SER A 36 -16.41 -5.74 -2.68
C SER A 36 -15.15 -5.62 -1.84
N TRP A 37 -15.14 -6.15 -0.61
CA TRP A 37 -13.98 -6.19 0.29
C TRP A 37 -13.08 -7.38 0.06
N ARG A 38 -13.58 -8.49 -0.51
CA ARG A 38 -12.74 -9.60 -0.99
C ARG A 38 -11.77 -9.18 -2.10
N THR A 39 -12.13 -8.15 -2.88
CA THR A 39 -11.23 -7.58 -3.90
C THR A 39 -10.17 -6.63 -3.32
N LEU A 40 -10.31 -6.20 -2.06
CA LEU A 40 -9.28 -5.41 -1.38
C LEU A 40 -8.17 -6.36 -0.94
N THR A 41 -7.15 -6.50 -1.79
CA THR A 41 -5.92 -7.21 -1.43
C THR A 41 -5.40 -6.70 -0.08
N PRO A 42 -4.90 -7.58 0.81
CA PRO A 42 -4.36 -7.17 2.11
C PRO A 42 -3.36 -6.00 2.01
N ALA A 43 -2.60 -5.95 0.92
CA ALA A 43 -1.69 -4.86 0.59
C ALA A 43 -2.37 -3.48 0.51
N ARG A 44 -3.60 -3.38 -0.01
CA ARG A 44 -4.37 -2.13 -0.09
C ARG A 44 -4.78 -1.64 1.29
N ILE A 45 -5.18 -2.55 2.18
CA ILE A 45 -5.59 -2.21 3.55
C ILE A 45 -4.42 -1.61 4.32
N TRP A 46 -3.22 -2.21 4.21
CA TRP A 46 -2.00 -1.67 4.82
C TRP A 46 -1.62 -0.30 4.26
N GLN A 47 -1.81 -0.05 2.96
CA GLN A 47 -1.57 1.27 2.35
C GLN A 47 -2.48 2.35 2.94
N PHE A 48 -3.79 2.08 3.03
CA PHE A 48 -4.73 3.04 3.62
C PHE A 48 -4.42 3.30 5.10
N GLY A 49 -4.14 2.26 5.88
CA GLY A 49 -3.74 2.40 7.28
C GLY A 49 -2.48 3.25 7.45
N GLY A 50 -1.47 3.03 6.60
CA GLY A 50 -0.23 3.81 6.60
C GLY A 50 -0.43 5.28 6.23
N ILE A 51 -1.27 5.58 5.24
CA ILE A 51 -1.58 6.96 4.85
C ILE A 51 -2.29 7.69 5.99
N ILE A 52 -3.29 7.06 6.62
CA ILE A 52 -4.01 7.64 7.76
C ILE A 52 -3.06 7.91 8.93
N ALA A 53 -2.17 6.95 9.25
CA ALA A 53 -1.16 7.11 10.28
C ALA A 53 -0.23 8.29 9.96
N LEU A 54 0.24 8.40 8.71
CA LEU A 54 1.11 9.48 8.26
C LEU A 54 0.45 10.86 8.38
N ILE A 55 -0.80 11.00 7.91
CA ILE A 55 -1.56 12.26 7.99
C ILE A 55 -1.74 12.67 9.45
N THR A 56 -2.11 11.71 10.30
CA THR A 56 -2.29 11.94 11.74
C THR A 56 -1.00 12.41 12.40
N LEU A 57 0.13 11.77 12.05
CA LEU A 57 1.46 12.13 12.54
C LEU A 57 1.90 13.52 12.11
N LEU A 58 1.69 13.88 10.84
CA LEU A 58 2.02 15.21 10.32
C LEU A 58 1.17 16.29 10.98
N PHE A 59 -0.12 16.03 11.19
CA PHE A 59 -1.01 16.95 11.89
C PHE A 59 -0.62 17.13 13.36
N ALA A 60 -0.26 16.05 14.04
CA ALA A 60 0.26 16.09 15.41
C ALA A 60 1.60 16.83 15.49
N ALA A 61 2.48 16.68 14.50
CA ALA A 61 3.74 17.42 14.43
C ALA A 61 3.52 18.92 14.22
N ALA A 62 2.56 19.30 13.37
CA ALA A 62 2.24 20.70 13.08
C ALA A 62 1.57 21.44 14.26
N SER A 63 0.92 20.70 15.18
CA SER A 63 0.20 21.27 16.32
C SER A 63 0.94 21.16 17.66
N GLY A 64 2.04 20.40 17.71
CA GLY A 64 2.79 20.09 18.93
C GLY A 64 3.91 21.07 19.27
N ASN A 65 4.54 20.85 20.42
CA ASN A 65 5.74 21.58 20.80
C ASN A 65 6.92 21.24 19.87
N PRO A 66 7.91 22.14 19.68
CA PRO A 66 9.02 21.93 18.74
C PRO A 66 9.79 20.61 18.98
N ARG A 67 10.01 20.24 20.24
CA ARG A 67 10.72 19.00 20.60
C ARG A 67 9.91 17.73 20.29
N GLU A 68 8.60 17.77 20.49
CA GLU A 68 7.69 16.65 20.18
C GLU A 68 7.47 16.55 18.66
N SER A 69 7.38 17.70 17.98
CA SER A 69 7.25 17.76 16.52
C SER A 69 8.42 17.10 15.80
N ALA A 70 9.66 17.31 16.28
CA ALA A 70 10.84 16.68 15.69
C ALA A 70 10.77 15.13 15.76
N PHE A 71 10.31 14.59 16.88
CA PHE A 71 10.12 13.14 17.04
C PHE A 71 9.01 12.60 16.15
N LEU A 72 7.88 13.30 16.06
CA LEU A 72 6.75 12.91 15.21
C LEU A 72 7.11 12.99 13.71
N LEU A 73 7.87 14.01 13.30
CA LEU A 73 8.40 14.12 11.94
C LEU A 73 9.40 13.00 11.62
N PHE A 74 10.26 12.64 12.57
CA PHE A 74 11.16 11.50 12.42
C PHE A 74 10.37 10.19 12.23
N LEU A 75 9.32 9.97 13.03
CA LEU A 75 8.47 8.79 12.89
C LEU A 75 7.69 8.78 11.56
N ALA A 76 7.17 9.93 11.14
CA ALA A 76 6.54 10.09 9.82
C ALA A 76 7.52 9.77 8.68
N ALA A 77 8.76 10.26 8.77
CA ALA A 77 9.81 9.96 7.79
C ALA A 77 10.12 8.45 7.73
N LEU A 78 10.21 7.78 8.88
CA LEU A 78 10.40 6.32 8.93
C LEU A 78 9.26 5.57 8.24
N ILE A 79 8.00 5.98 8.45
CA ILE A 79 6.85 5.39 7.75
C ILE A 79 7.00 5.56 6.25
N VAL A 80 7.31 6.78 5.77
CA VAL A 80 7.50 7.05 4.34
C VAL A 80 8.62 6.20 3.75
N VAL A 81 9.77 6.12 4.44
CA VAL A 81 10.90 5.29 4.00
C VAL A 81 10.53 3.81 3.97
N ALA A 82 9.81 3.30 4.97
CA ALA A 82 9.36 1.91 5.00
C ALA A 82 8.41 1.59 3.84
N PHE A 83 7.44 2.47 3.54
CA PHE A 83 6.56 2.33 2.39
C PHE A 83 7.33 2.37 1.07
N PHE A 84 8.28 3.29 0.96
CA PHE A 84 9.13 3.40 -0.22
C PHE A 84 9.96 2.12 -0.43
N LEU A 85 10.63 1.62 0.60
CA LEU A 85 11.43 0.40 0.53
C LEU A 85 10.59 -0.82 0.19
N TRP A 86 9.40 -0.94 0.78
CA TRP A 86 8.47 -2.02 0.46
C TRP A 86 8.02 -1.99 -1.01
N ALA A 87 7.65 -0.80 -1.52
CA ALA A 87 7.28 -0.64 -2.92
C ALA A 87 8.47 -0.88 -3.86
N TRP A 88 9.65 -0.36 -3.50
CA TRP A 88 10.88 -0.55 -4.25
C TRP A 88 11.27 -2.02 -4.34
N GLN A 89 11.27 -2.74 -3.22
CA GLN A 89 11.58 -4.16 -3.18
C GLN A 89 10.62 -4.97 -4.06
N ARG A 90 9.32 -4.67 -4.02
CA ARG A 90 8.32 -5.34 -4.85
C ARG A 90 8.60 -5.15 -6.34
N GLU A 91 8.89 -3.93 -6.78
CA GLU A 91 9.21 -3.63 -8.18
C GLU A 91 10.55 -4.23 -8.61
N PHE A 92 11.56 -4.16 -7.75
CA PHE A 92 12.88 -4.72 -8.01
C PHE A 92 12.84 -6.25 -8.13
N LEU A 93 12.09 -6.93 -7.25
CA LEU A 93 11.88 -8.38 -7.35
C LEU A 93 11.09 -8.75 -8.62
N PHE A 94 10.10 -7.94 -9.01
CA PHE A 94 9.38 -8.15 -10.27
C PHE A 94 10.32 -8.04 -11.48
N LEU A 95 11.17 -7.01 -11.51
CA LEU A 95 12.19 -6.84 -12.54
C LEU A 95 13.15 -8.04 -12.61
N MET A 96 13.62 -8.52 -11.46
CA MET A 96 14.54 -9.66 -11.39
C MET A 96 13.86 -10.99 -11.75
N GLY A 97 12.56 -11.13 -11.48
CA GLY A 97 11.78 -12.32 -11.82
C GLY A 97 11.42 -12.44 -13.31
N LEU A 98 11.51 -11.35 -14.08
CA LEU A 98 11.32 -11.39 -15.52
C LEU A 98 12.51 -12.05 -16.22
N ARG A 99 12.22 -12.91 -17.19
CA ARG A 99 13.23 -13.46 -18.10
C ARG A 99 13.78 -12.37 -19.01
N ASP A 100 15.03 -12.49 -19.42
CA ASP A 100 15.70 -11.45 -20.23
C ASP A 100 15.04 -11.29 -21.62
N ASP A 101 14.47 -12.38 -22.13
CA ASP A 101 13.64 -12.48 -23.34
C ASP A 101 12.27 -11.78 -23.23
N ALA A 102 11.87 -11.32 -22.05
CA ALA A 102 10.65 -10.53 -21.87
C ALA A 102 10.84 -9.04 -22.23
N PHE A 103 12.08 -8.56 -22.32
CA PHE A 103 12.37 -7.18 -22.67
C PHE A 103 12.65 -7.02 -24.17
N PRO A 104 12.22 -5.92 -24.80
CA PRO A 104 12.50 -5.67 -26.21
C PRO A 104 14.00 -5.43 -26.47
N GLY A 105 14.71 -4.81 -25.53
CA GLY A 105 16.16 -4.60 -25.60
C GLY A 105 16.95 -5.60 -24.74
N GLN A 106 18.10 -6.04 -25.26
CA GLN A 106 19.04 -6.96 -24.57
C GLN A 106 19.55 -6.40 -23.22
N TYR A 107 19.59 -5.07 -23.06
CA TYR A 107 20.11 -4.40 -21.87
C TYR A 107 19.04 -3.68 -21.04
N ASP A 108 17.77 -3.72 -21.44
CA ASP A 108 16.70 -2.95 -20.79
C ASP A 108 16.56 -3.33 -19.31
N LYS A 109 16.73 -4.61 -18.98
CA LYS A 109 16.69 -5.08 -17.60
C LYS A 109 17.77 -4.43 -16.72
N LEU A 110 18.99 -4.29 -17.24
CA LEU A 110 20.09 -3.64 -16.53
C LEU A 110 19.85 -2.13 -16.41
N ILE A 111 19.32 -1.51 -17.47
CA ILE A 111 18.96 -0.08 -17.45
C ILE A 111 17.89 0.18 -16.39
N TRP A 112 16.86 -0.67 -16.31
CA TRP A 112 15.82 -0.56 -15.29
C TRP A 112 16.34 -0.82 -13.88
N ALA A 113 17.22 -1.80 -13.70
CA ALA A 113 17.85 -2.06 -12.41
C ALA A 113 18.70 -0.86 -11.96
N PHE A 114 19.48 -0.31 -12.88
CA PHE A 114 20.29 0.89 -12.65
C PHE A 114 19.42 2.10 -12.30
N LEU A 115 18.34 2.35 -13.05
CA LEU A 115 17.38 3.43 -12.79
C LEU A 115 16.70 3.28 -11.42
N LEU A 116 16.31 2.06 -11.03
CA LEU A 116 15.70 1.80 -9.73
C LEU A 116 16.65 2.08 -8.57
N ILE A 117 17.95 1.83 -8.73
CA ILE A 117 18.95 2.04 -7.68
C ILE A 117 19.40 3.52 -7.65
N MET A 118 19.76 4.08 -8.80
CA MET A 118 20.42 5.39 -8.89
C MET A 118 19.45 6.56 -8.92
N MET A 119 18.22 6.35 -9.38
CA MET A 119 17.21 7.41 -9.50
C MET A 119 16.02 7.20 -8.57
N ALA A 120 16.21 6.58 -7.40
CA ALA A 120 15.18 6.57 -6.37
C ALA A 120 14.81 8.03 -5.96
N PRO A 121 13.51 8.38 -5.83
CA PRO A 121 12.30 7.56 -6.03
C PRO A 121 11.76 7.58 -7.47
N VAL A 122 12.29 8.44 -8.34
CA VAL A 122 11.81 8.69 -9.71
C VAL A 122 11.81 7.42 -10.57
N GLY A 123 12.89 6.63 -10.54
CA GLY A 123 13.01 5.36 -11.28
C GLY A 123 11.92 4.35 -10.92
N LEU A 124 11.43 4.37 -9.68
CA LEU A 124 10.32 3.52 -9.24
C LEU A 124 9.02 3.86 -9.95
N TRP A 125 8.72 5.16 -10.09
CA TRP A 125 7.51 5.62 -10.78
C TRP A 125 7.55 5.33 -12.27
N PHE A 126 8.69 5.56 -12.92
CA PHE A 126 8.87 5.24 -14.34
C PHE A 126 8.76 3.75 -14.61
N PHE A 127 9.42 2.91 -13.82
CA PHE A 127 9.34 1.47 -14.01
C PHE A 127 7.92 0.95 -13.79
N ARG A 128 7.21 1.47 -12.78
CA ARG A 128 5.82 1.09 -12.52
C ARG A 128 4.90 1.47 -13.69
N ALA A 129 5.07 2.66 -14.26
CA ALA A 129 4.32 3.08 -15.44
C ALA A 129 4.63 2.19 -16.65
N TYR A 130 5.91 1.90 -16.90
CA TYR A 130 6.36 1.01 -17.95
C TYR A 130 5.78 -0.41 -17.78
N ARG A 131 5.83 -0.96 -16.57
CA ARG A 131 5.27 -2.27 -16.23
C ARG A 131 3.79 -2.34 -16.53
N LEU A 132 3.00 -1.35 -16.11
CA LEU A 132 1.56 -1.34 -16.35
C LEU A 132 1.20 -1.30 -17.84
N ALA A 133 2.07 -0.73 -18.69
CA ALA A 133 1.87 -0.70 -20.13
C ALA A 133 2.21 -2.04 -20.81
N HIS A 134 3.23 -2.77 -20.33
CA HIS A 134 3.73 -3.98 -20.98
C HIS A 134 3.22 -5.29 -20.36
N TRP A 135 2.93 -5.28 -19.05
CA TRP A 135 2.40 -6.41 -18.29
C TRP A 135 1.22 -5.93 -17.42
N PRO A 136 0.04 -5.70 -18.03
CA PRO A 136 -1.14 -5.31 -17.28
C PRO A 136 -1.52 -6.42 -16.30
N GLU A 137 -1.82 -6.04 -15.05
CA GLU A 137 -2.32 -6.98 -14.05
C GLU A 137 -3.61 -7.64 -14.58
N PRO A 138 -3.73 -8.97 -14.56
CA PRO A 138 -4.93 -9.64 -15.05
C PRO A 138 -6.14 -9.09 -14.29
N LYS A 139 -7.09 -8.50 -15.03
CA LYS A 139 -8.35 -8.04 -14.44
C LYS A 139 -8.99 -9.25 -13.75
N PRO A 140 -9.47 -9.11 -12.50
CA PRO A 140 -10.26 -10.16 -11.88
C PRO A 140 -11.43 -10.40 -12.83
N GLU A 141 -11.40 -11.55 -13.48
CA GLU A 141 -12.45 -11.99 -14.39
C GLU A 141 -13.70 -12.02 -13.52
N MET A 142 -14.59 -11.05 -13.72
CA MET A 142 -15.91 -11.09 -13.10
C MET A 142 -16.47 -12.44 -13.53
N ALA A 143 -16.58 -13.35 -12.56
CA ALA A 143 -17.10 -14.68 -12.77
C ALA A 143 -18.32 -14.51 -13.66
N ARG A 144 -18.20 -14.93 -14.93
CA ARG A 144 -19.37 -15.06 -15.78
C ARG A 144 -20.28 -15.93 -14.95
N SER A 145 -21.35 -15.35 -14.44
CA SER A 145 -22.50 -16.11 -14.01
C SER A 145 -22.82 -16.95 -15.22
N HIS A 146 -22.40 -18.21 -15.20
CA HIS A 146 -22.98 -19.24 -16.03
C HIS A 146 -24.43 -19.30 -15.57
N THR A 147 -25.24 -18.38 -16.07
CA THR A 147 -26.68 -18.49 -16.04
C THR A 147 -26.95 -19.82 -16.72
N VAL A 148 -27.40 -20.78 -15.93
CA VAL A 148 -27.79 -22.15 -16.31
C VAL A 148 -28.97 -22.15 -17.32
N SER A 149 -29.30 -20.99 -17.87
CA SER A 149 -30.38 -20.73 -18.82
C SER A 149 -30.10 -21.23 -20.25
N ASP A 150 -28.88 -21.69 -20.55
CA ASP A 150 -28.55 -22.28 -21.87
C ASP A 150 -28.72 -23.81 -21.92
N LEU A 151 -29.29 -24.43 -20.88
CA LEU A 151 -29.54 -25.88 -20.81
C LEU A 151 -31.01 -26.28 -20.98
N PHE A 152 -31.88 -25.37 -21.43
CA PHE A 152 -33.28 -25.66 -21.74
C PHE A 152 -33.66 -25.18 -23.14
#